data_AF-A0A1J3CP23-F1
#
_entry.id   AF-A0A1J3CP23-F1
#
_cell.length_a   1.000
_cell.length_b   1.000
_cell.length_c   1.000
_cell.angle_alpha   90.00
_cell.angle_beta   90.00
_cell.angle_gamma   90.00
#
_symmetry.space_group_name_H-M   'P 1'
#
loop_
_entity.id
_entity.type
_entity.pdbx_description
1 polymer ?
#
loop_
_entity_poly.entity_id
_entity_poly.type
_entity_poly.pdbx_seq_one_letter_code
_entity_poly.pdbx_strand_id
1 'polypeptide(L)'
;LGQFAQYDLKMDESISVSSIIDKLPPSWKDYRRTLKHQKEELSLIQLGSHLRIEESLRVQEGGKPKVADTSSINMMEESDDSKGKNKGKKRPFNSN
;
A
#
# COMPACT_ATOMS: atom_id res chain seq x y z
N LEU A 1 -18.24 -30.57 18.66
CA LEU A 1 -17.22 -30.16 17.64
C LEU A 1 -17.10 -31.12 16.44
N GLY A 2 -17.81 -32.26 16.39
CA GLY A 2 -17.66 -33.25 15.31
C GLY A 2 -18.82 -33.37 14.31
N GLN A 3 -19.72 -32.37 14.20
CA GLN A 3 -20.90 -32.50 13.33
C GLN A 3 -20.66 -32.21 11.84
N PHE A 4 -19.48 -31.71 11.47
CA PHE A 4 -19.19 -31.35 10.07
C PHE A 4 -18.63 -32.50 9.22
N ALA A 5 -18.23 -33.61 9.84
CA ALA A 5 -17.66 -34.77 9.12
C ALA A 5 -18.72 -35.74 8.57
N GLN A 6 -20.00 -35.57 8.94
CA GLN A 6 -21.05 -36.54 8.60
C GLN A 6 -21.67 -36.33 7.22
N TYR A 7 -21.55 -35.15 6.64
CA TYR A 7 -22.06 -34.87 5.31
C TYR A 7 -20.87 -34.50 4.44
N ASP A 8 -20.64 -35.27 3.38
CA ASP A 8 -19.78 -34.94 2.23
C ASP A 8 -20.36 -33.74 1.47
N LEU A 9 -20.60 -32.64 2.20
CA LEU A 9 -20.90 -31.34 1.66
C LEU A 9 -19.57 -30.88 1.11
N LYS A 10 -19.35 -31.11 -0.20
CA LYS A 10 -18.43 -30.29 -0.98
C LYS A 10 -18.85 -28.83 -0.75
N MET A 11 -18.28 -28.22 0.28
CA MET A 11 -18.52 -26.82 0.61
C MET A 11 -17.97 -26.04 -0.55
N ASP A 12 -18.84 -25.26 -1.18
CA ASP A 12 -18.45 -24.49 -2.35
C ASP A 12 -17.25 -23.59 -2.01
N GLU A 13 -16.26 -23.57 -2.89
CA GLU A 13 -15.00 -22.87 -2.64
C GLU A 13 -15.24 -21.37 -2.47
N SER A 14 -16.21 -20.80 -3.20
CA SER A 14 -16.58 -19.39 -3.07
C SER A 14 -17.18 -19.08 -1.69
N ILE A 15 -17.94 -20.01 -1.10
CA ILE A 15 -18.49 -19.87 0.26
C ILE A 15 -17.35 -19.89 1.28
N SER A 16 -16.39 -20.80 1.11
CA SER A 16 -15.23 -20.91 1.99
C SER A 16 -14.35 -19.66 1.93
N VAL A 17 -14.03 -19.20 0.72
CA VAL A 17 -13.27 -17.97 0.45
C VAL A 17 -13.96 -16.75 1.05
N SER A 18 -15.26 -16.59 0.79
CA SER A 18 -16.05 -15.49 1.35
C SER A 18 -16.05 -15.51 2.88
N SER A 19 -16.22 -16.70 3.46
CA SER A 19 -16.20 -16.90 4.92
C SER A 19 -14.85 -16.51 5.52
N ILE A 20 -13.73 -16.90 4.90
CA ILE A 20 -12.39 -16.53 5.36
C ILE A 20 -12.20 -15.01 5.28
N ILE A 21 -12.56 -14.38 4.16
CA ILE A 21 -12.47 -12.92 3.99
C ILE A 21 -13.28 -12.20 5.08
N ASP A 22 -14.46 -12.71 5.44
CA ASP A 22 -15.29 -12.11 6.47
C ASP A 22 -14.78 -12.32 7.90
N LYS A 23 -13.95 -13.33 8.12
CA LYS A 23 -13.29 -13.60 9.40
C LYS A 23 -11.94 -12.88 9.57
N LEU A 24 -11.49 -12.11 8.58
CA LEU A 24 -10.27 -11.32 8.71
C LEU A 24 -10.41 -10.21 9.79
N PRO A 25 -9.33 -9.86 10.51
CA PRO A 25 -9.35 -8.86 11.57
C PRO A 25 -9.82 -7.47 11.09
N PRO A 26 -10.34 -6.61 11.98
CA PRO A 26 -10.76 -5.25 11.61
C PRO A 26 -9.66 -4.40 10.96
N SER A 27 -8.39 -4.64 11.31
CA SER A 27 -7.23 -3.98 10.69
C SER A 27 -7.03 -4.31 9.20
N TRP A 28 -7.75 -5.30 8.67
CA TRP A 28 -7.74 -5.71 7.27
C TRP A 28 -8.95 -5.16 6.49
N LYS A 29 -9.70 -4.19 7.04
CA LYS A 29 -10.98 -3.70 6.46
C LYS A 29 -10.87 -3.29 4.99
N ASP A 30 -9.86 -2.50 4.63
CA ASP A 30 -9.70 -2.02 3.25
C ASP A 30 -9.32 -3.17 2.32
N TYR A 31 -8.44 -4.07 2.78
CA TYR A 31 -8.06 -5.27 2.04
C TYR A 31 -9.25 -6.21 1.81
N ARG A 32 -10.10 -6.43 2.82
CA ARG A 32 -11.34 -7.20 2.69
C ARG A 32 -12.25 -6.62 1.61
N ARG A 33 -12.38 -5.30 1.55
CA ARG A 33 -13.18 -4.62 0.52
C ARG A 33 -12.59 -4.87 -0.87
N THR A 34 -11.27 -4.78 -1.02
CA THR A 34 -10.59 -5.10 -2.28
C THR A 34 -10.87 -6.54 -2.73
N LEU A 35 -10.72 -7.53 -1.84
CA LEU A 35 -10.98 -8.93 -2.17
C LEU A 35 -12.44 -9.18 -2.58
N LYS A 36 -13.42 -8.51 -1.96
CA LYS A 36 -14.85 -8.64 -2.29
C LYS A 36 -15.24 -8.05 -3.65
N HIS A 37 -14.48 -7.08 -4.15
CA HIS A 37 -14.73 -6.43 -5.43
C HIS A 37 -13.85 -6.96 -6.57
N GLN A 38 -13.02 -7.97 -6.28
CA GLN A 38 -12.19 -8.60 -7.29
C GLN A 38 -13.09 -9.35 -8.30
N LYS A 39 -12.87 -9.11 -9.60
CA LYS A 39 -13.68 -9.68 -10.68
C LYS A 39 -13.37 -11.16 -10.96
N GLU A 40 -12.20 -11.62 -10.53
CA GLU A 40 -11.76 -13.00 -10.67
C GLU A 40 -12.20 -13.80 -9.45
N GLU A 41 -12.71 -15.02 -9.68
CA GLU A 41 -12.96 -15.94 -8.58
C GLU A 41 -11.64 -16.39 -7.96
N LEU A 42 -11.48 -16.12 -6.67
CA LEU A 42 -10.30 -16.53 -5.93
C LEU A 42 -10.46 -17.97 -5.45
N SER A 43 -9.51 -18.84 -5.79
CA SER A 43 -9.36 -20.13 -5.10
C SER A 43 -8.78 -19.93 -3.69
N LEU A 44 -8.91 -20.94 -2.83
CA LEU A 44 -8.34 -20.95 -1.49
C LEU A 44 -6.81 -20.81 -1.50
N ILE A 45 -6.15 -21.40 -2.51
CA ILE A 45 -4.68 -21.31 -2.66
C ILE A 45 -4.25 -19.89 -3.03
N GLN A 46 -4.97 -19.26 -3.98
CA GLN A 46 -4.72 -17.86 -4.34
C GLN A 46 -4.98 -16.96 -3.14
N LEU A 47 -6.13 -17.11 -2.46
CA LEU A 47 -6.45 -16.34 -1.26
C LEU A 47 -5.35 -16.45 -0.21
N GLY A 48 -4.88 -17.67 0.09
CA GLY A 48 -3.80 -17.89 1.06
C GLY A 48 -2.50 -17.17 0.68
N SER A 49 -2.15 -17.15 -0.61
CA SER A 49 -0.97 -16.43 -1.11
C SER A 49 -1.13 -14.92 -0.96
N HIS A 50 -2.29 -14.39 -1.32
CA HIS A 50 -2.68 -12.99 -1.15
C HIS A 50 -2.57 -12.55 0.32
N LEU A 51 -3.10 -13.34 1.26
CA LEU A 51 -3.02 -13.06 2.70
C LEU A 51 -1.58 -13.00 3.20
N ARG A 52 -0.71 -13.95 2.82
CA ARG A 52 0.70 -13.97 3.27
C ARG A 52 1.50 -12.77 2.79
N ILE A 53 1.31 -12.36 1.53
CA ILE A 53 1.98 -11.19 0.96
C ILE A 53 1.56 -9.94 1.72
N GLU A 54 0.26 -9.75 1.86
CA GLU A 54 -0.31 -8.56 2.49
C GLU A 54 0.06 -8.47 3.99
N GLU A 55 0.10 -9.60 4.70
CA GLU A 55 0.61 -9.66 6.08
C GLU A 55 2.08 -9.21 6.14
N SER A 56 2.92 -9.70 5.24
CA SER A 56 4.33 -9.33 5.14
C SER A 56 4.52 -7.84 4.83
N LEU A 57 3.64 -7.23 4.03
CA LEU A 57 3.66 -5.80 3.74
C LEU A 57 3.31 -4.97 4.98
N ARG A 58 2.27 -5.36 5.71
CA ARG A 58 1.87 -4.68 6.96
C ARG A 58 2.94 -4.70 8.03
N VAL A 59 3.66 -5.82 8.18
CA VAL A 59 4.78 -5.92 9.12
C VAL A 59 5.89 -4.94 8.75
N GLN A 60 6.20 -4.80 7.46
CA GLN A 60 7.22 -3.86 6.97
C GLN A 60 6.78 -2.40 7.10
N GLU A 61 5.51 -2.07 6.86
CA GLU A 61 4.98 -0.72 7.03
C GLU A 61 4.88 -0.32 8.50
N GLY A 62 4.54 -1.24 9.40
CA GLY A 62 4.51 -1.00 10.85
C GLY A 62 5.88 -0.68 11.46
N GLY A 63 6.97 -1.04 10.78
CA GLY A 63 8.36 -0.73 11.18
C GLY A 63 8.92 0.56 10.56
N LYS A 64 8.21 1.18 9.61
CA LYS A 64 8.62 2.46 9.04
C LYS A 64 7.95 3.57 9.85
N PRO A 65 8.68 4.57 10.38
CA PRO A 65 8.02 5.81 10.75
C PRO A 65 7.27 6.28 9.50
N LYS A 66 6.00 6.69 9.66
CA LYS A 66 5.26 7.41 8.63
C LYS A 66 6.04 8.70 8.37
N VAL A 67 7.06 8.63 7.52
CA VAL A 67 7.68 9.79 6.92
C VAL A 67 6.58 10.32 6.04
N ALA A 68 5.82 11.27 6.59
CA ALA A 68 5.01 12.16 5.79
C ALA A 68 5.84 12.56 4.57
N ASP A 69 5.23 12.57 3.40
CA ASP A 69 5.81 13.01 2.13
C ASP A 69 6.30 14.47 2.20
N THR A 70 7.31 14.74 3.02
CA THR A 70 8.11 15.94 2.95
C THR A 70 9.21 15.56 1.98
N SER A 71 8.99 15.89 0.72
CA SER A 71 10.08 16.02 -0.25
C SER A 71 11.09 17.01 0.33
N SER A 72 12.06 16.49 1.08
CA SER A 72 13.16 17.28 1.64
C SER A 72 14.17 17.46 0.52
N ILE A 73 13.95 18.46 -0.33
CA ILE A 73 14.96 18.93 -1.27
C ILE A 73 16.07 19.57 -0.43
N ASN A 74 17.19 18.87 -0.24
CA ASN A 74 18.40 19.48 0.31
C ASN A 74 18.93 20.47 -0.74
N MET A 75 18.66 21.77 -0.58
CA MET A 75 19.44 22.80 -1.24
C MET A 75 20.79 22.91 -0.53
N MET A 76 21.83 22.42 -1.18
CA MET A 76 23.22 22.75 -0.85
C MET A 76 23.46 24.18 -1.36
N GLU A 77 23.51 25.16 -0.46
CA GLU A 77 24.06 26.47 -0.78
C GLU A 77 25.59 26.27 -0.91
N GLU A 78 26.07 26.27 -2.15
CA GLU A 78 27.49 26.39 -2.45
C GLU A 78 27.93 27.79 -2.01
N SER A 79 28.64 27.86 -0.89
CA SER A 79 29.33 29.05 -0.44
C SER A 79 30.46 29.36 -1.41
N ASP A 80 30.15 30.07 -2.50
CA ASP A 80 31.16 30.65 -3.37
C ASP A 80 31.59 32.00 -2.80
N ASP A 81 32.78 32.02 -2.20
CA ASP A 81 33.56 33.21 -1.85
C ASP A 81 33.72 34.12 -3.08
N SER A 82 32.73 34.98 -3.32
CA SER A 82 32.66 35.82 -4.50
C SER A 82 33.52 37.08 -4.36
N LYS A 83 34.83 36.90 -4.55
CA LYS A 83 35.74 37.96 -5.00
C LYS A 83 35.68 38.05 -6.53
N GLY A 84 34.78 38.86 -7.10
CA GLY A 84 34.75 39.02 -8.56
C GLY A 84 33.76 40.04 -9.09
N LYS A 85 34.27 41.15 -9.63
CA LYS A 85 33.52 42.31 -10.14
C LYS A 85 32.74 42.05 -11.44
N ASN A 86 31.58 42.74 -11.54
CA ASN A 86 30.98 43.36 -12.74
C ASN A 86 30.56 42.49 -13.94
N LYS A 87 29.24 42.43 -14.21
CA LYS A 87 28.56 43.19 -15.29
C LYS A 87 27.08 42.78 -15.37
N GLY A 88 26.20 43.69 -14.95
CA GLY A 88 24.76 43.52 -15.06
C GLY A 88 24.30 43.44 -16.52
N LYS A 89 23.56 42.38 -16.85
CA LYS A 89 22.71 42.30 -18.03
C LYS A 89 21.31 41.96 -17.54
N LYS A 90 20.53 43.00 -17.24
CA LYS A 90 19.11 42.89 -16.90
C LYS A 90 18.36 42.35 -18.12
N ARG A 91 17.62 41.26 -17.96
CA ARG A 91 16.56 40.85 -18.90
C ARG A 91 15.26 41.55 -18.42
N PRO A 92 14.50 42.22 -19.28
CA PRO A 92 13.24 42.82 -18.87
C PRO A 92 12.19 41.73 -18.59
N PHE A 93 11.55 41.83 -17.42
CA PHE A 93 10.31 41.11 -17.11
C PHE A 93 9.14 41.98 -17.58
N ASN A 94 8.24 41.42 -18.38
CA ASN A 94 7.02 42.07 -18.84
C ASN A 94 5.80 41.25 -18.43
N SER A 95 4.97 41.81 -17.57
CA SER A 95 3.53 41.56 -17.49
C SER A 95 2.84 42.68 -16.71
N ASN A 96 2.24 43.60 -17.48
CA ASN A 96 1.22 44.61 -17.19
C ASN A 96 1.31 45.44 -15.89
#